data_AF-A0A0D7CGP0-F1
#
_entry.id   AF-A0A0D7CGP0-F1
#
_cell.length_a   1.000
_cell.length_b   1.000
_cell.length_c   1.000
_cell.angle_alpha   90.00
_cell.angle_beta   90.00
_cell.angle_gamma   90.00
#
_symmetry.space_group_name_H-M   'P 1'
#
loop_
_entity.id
_entity.type
_entity.pdbx_description
1 polymer ?
#
loop_
_entity_poly.entity_id
_entity_poly.type
_entity_poly.pdbx_seq_one_letter_code
_entity_poly.pdbx_strand_id
1 'polypeptide(L)'
;MPQPADQVGHRLRRGSAGGRPPSFNPETYKQRNTVERCINHLKQWRGLAMRTDKLALAYQAALHLAAILLWARRRAGMINPWPE
;
A
#
# COMPACT_ATOMS: atom_id res chain seq x y z
N MET A 1 -8.92 11.91 -5.40
CA MET A 1 -10.38 11.90 -5.56
C MET A 1 -10.94 10.60 -4.98
N PRO A 2 -12.10 10.64 -4.30
CA PRO A 2 -12.64 9.47 -3.60
C PRO A 2 -13.30 8.45 -4.53
N GLN A 3 -13.64 8.84 -5.76
CA GLN A 3 -14.08 7.92 -6.79
C GLN A 3 -13.90 8.53 -8.19
N PRO A 4 -13.39 7.77 -9.17
CA PRO A 4 -13.39 8.14 -10.58
C PRO A 4 -14.82 8.40 -11.15
N ALA A 5 -14.95 9.28 -12.13
CA ALA A 5 -16.25 9.74 -12.65
C ALA A 5 -17.06 8.63 -13.35
N ASP A 6 -16.37 7.73 -14.05
CA ASP A 6 -16.92 6.51 -14.65
C ASP A 6 -17.58 5.60 -13.60
N GLN A 7 -16.97 5.49 -12.43
CA GLN A 7 -17.46 4.69 -11.31
C GLN A 7 -18.71 5.30 -10.67
N VAL A 8 -18.79 6.63 -10.63
CA VAL A 8 -20.02 7.34 -10.22
C VAL A 8 -21.14 7.07 -11.21
N GLY A 9 -20.87 7.19 -12.53
CA GLY A 9 -21.86 6.93 -13.58
C GLY A 9 -22.35 5.48 -13.62
N HIS A 10 -21.44 4.50 -13.43
CA HIS A 10 -21.81 3.09 -13.31
C HIS A 10 -22.70 2.82 -12.09
N ARG A 11 -22.40 3.43 -10.94
CA ARG A 11 -23.24 3.31 -9.75
C ARG A 11 -24.65 3.85 -10.01
N LEU A 12 -24.74 5.07 -10.55
CA LEU A 12 -26.02 5.71 -10.84
C LEU A 12 -26.88 4.88 -11.81
N ARG A 13 -26.26 4.29 -12.85
CA ARG A 13 -26.96 3.39 -13.78
C ARG A 13 -27.56 2.14 -13.12
N ARG A 14 -26.99 1.66 -12.02
CA ARG A 14 -27.51 0.49 -11.28
C ARG A 14 -28.64 0.84 -10.31
N GLY A 15 -28.98 2.13 -10.11
CA GLY A 15 -30.05 2.55 -9.21
C GLY A 15 -29.86 2.03 -7.79
N SER A 16 -30.90 1.38 -7.23
CA SER A 16 -30.86 0.77 -5.89
C SER A 16 -29.81 -0.33 -5.74
N ALA A 17 -29.46 -1.03 -6.83
CA ALA A 17 -28.37 -2.02 -6.85
C ALA A 17 -26.97 -1.38 -6.92
N GLY A 18 -26.90 -0.05 -7.00
CA GLY A 18 -25.65 0.72 -7.06
C GLY A 18 -24.85 0.71 -5.75
N GLY A 19 -25.52 0.55 -4.61
CA GLY A 19 -24.89 0.55 -3.28
C GLY A 19 -24.43 1.95 -2.82
N ARG A 20 -23.87 2.00 -1.61
CA ARG A 20 -23.41 3.26 -0.98
C ARG A 20 -22.09 3.74 -1.60
N PRO A 21 -21.91 5.06 -1.84
CA PRO A 21 -20.61 5.60 -2.22
C PRO A 21 -19.53 5.29 -1.16
N PRO A 22 -18.28 4.98 -1.58
CA PRO A 22 -17.19 4.77 -0.64
C PRO A 22 -16.94 6.03 0.19
N SER A 23 -16.79 5.88 1.50
CA SER A 23 -16.43 6.98 2.40
C SER A 23 -14.95 7.32 2.25
N PHE A 24 -14.63 8.60 2.03
CA PHE A 24 -13.26 9.09 1.99
C PHE A 24 -12.94 9.86 3.26
N ASN A 25 -11.87 9.46 3.95
CA ASN A 25 -11.34 10.20 5.08
C ASN A 25 -10.04 10.93 4.63
N PRO A 26 -10.08 12.27 4.51
CA PRO A 26 -8.91 13.05 4.10
C PRO A 26 -7.72 12.88 5.04
N GLU A 27 -7.95 12.77 6.36
CA GLU A 27 -6.89 12.63 7.36
C GLU A 27 -6.17 11.30 7.22
N THR A 28 -6.91 10.21 7.03
CA THR A 28 -6.31 8.90 6.73
C THR A 28 -5.58 8.91 5.40
N TYR A 29 -6.11 9.62 4.40
CA TYR A 29 -5.52 9.66 3.07
C TYR A 29 -4.17 10.40 3.04
N LYS A 30 -3.90 11.34 3.95
CA LYS A 30 -2.57 11.98 4.10
C LYS A 30 -1.46 10.95 4.33
N GLN A 31 -1.76 9.83 5.00
CA GLN A 31 -0.78 8.77 5.28
C GLN A 31 -0.48 7.86 4.08
N ARG A 32 -1.17 8.03 2.95
CA ARG A 32 -0.99 7.21 1.74
C ARG A 32 0.45 7.18 1.23
N ASN A 33 1.11 8.34 1.17
CA ASN A 33 2.49 8.45 0.70
C ASN A 33 3.46 7.59 1.53
N THR A 34 3.24 7.52 2.85
CA THR A 34 4.04 6.67 3.75
C THR A 34 3.88 5.19 3.42
N VAL A 35 2.65 4.75 3.17
CA VAL A 35 2.34 3.36 2.79
C VAL A 35 2.95 3.02 1.44
N GLU A 36 2.77 3.89 0.43
CA GLU A 36 3.29 3.68 -0.92
C GLU A 36 4.82 3.60 -0.94
N ARG A 37 5.50 4.47 -0.19
CA ARG A 37 6.96 4.43 -0.04
C ARG A 37 7.43 3.12 0.61
N CYS A 38 6.74 2.66 1.66
CA CYS A 38 7.05 1.38 2.30
C CYS A 38 6.93 0.21 1.31
N ILE A 39 5.83 0.16 0.55
CA ILE A 39 5.62 -0.87 -0.48
C ILE A 39 6.70 -0.78 -1.57
N ASN A 40 7.08 0.42 -2.00
CA ASN A 40 8.15 0.59 -2.99
C ASN A 40 9.50 0.06 -2.49
N HIS A 41 9.82 0.25 -1.22
CA HIS A 41 11.04 -0.30 -0.62
C HIS A 41 11.00 -1.83 -0.54
N LEU A 42 9.84 -2.41 -0.20
CA LEU A 42 9.65 -3.87 -0.22
C LEU A 42 9.79 -4.43 -1.63
N LYS A 43 9.34 -3.70 -2.66
CA LYS A 43 9.48 -4.10 -4.07
C LYS A 43 10.92 -4.10 -4.58
N GLN A 44 11.89 -3.49 -3.88
CA GLN A 44 13.31 -3.64 -4.22
C GLN A 44 13.79 -5.09 -4.04
N TRP A 45 13.09 -5.87 -3.22
CA TRP A 45 13.38 -7.28 -2.98
C TRP A 45 12.69 -8.11 -4.06
N ARG A 46 13.45 -8.55 -5.06
CA ARG A 46 12.92 -9.28 -6.23
C ARG A 46 12.03 -10.47 -5.86
N GLY A 47 12.40 -11.23 -4.82
CA GLY A 47 11.58 -12.36 -4.34
C GLY A 47 10.20 -11.94 -3.84
N LEU A 48 10.12 -10.84 -3.07
CA LEU A 48 8.86 -10.28 -2.58
C LEU A 48 8.04 -9.65 -3.71
N ALA A 49 8.69 -8.91 -4.62
CA ALA A 49 8.03 -8.26 -5.74
C ALA A 49 7.38 -9.26 -6.71
N MET A 50 8.08 -10.35 -7.00
CA MET A 50 7.61 -11.39 -7.92
C MET A 50 6.69 -12.40 -7.25
N ARG A 51 6.66 -12.47 -5.91
CA ARG A 51 5.90 -13.44 -5.11
C ARG A 51 6.11 -14.87 -5.61
N THR A 52 7.37 -15.26 -5.78
CA THR A 52 7.78 -16.56 -6.33
C THR A 52 7.94 -17.65 -5.28
N ASP A 53 7.81 -17.31 -4.00
CA ASP A 53 7.93 -18.26 -2.89
C ASP A 53 6.81 -19.31 -2.96
N LYS A 54 7.19 -20.60 -3.02
CA LYS A 54 6.25 -21.71 -3.07
C LYS A 54 5.44 -21.89 -1.78
N LEU A 55 6.01 -21.47 -0.66
CA LEU A 55 5.43 -21.64 0.67
C LEU A 55 5.03 -20.28 1.26
N ALA A 56 3.81 -20.18 1.77
CA ALA A 56 3.31 -18.97 2.43
C ALA A 56 4.20 -18.55 3.61
N LEU A 57 4.71 -19.51 4.39
CA LEU A 57 5.64 -19.26 5.50
C LEU A 57 6.95 -18.62 5.02
N ALA A 58 7.51 -19.08 3.89
CA ALA A 58 8.76 -18.52 3.36
C ALA A 58 8.56 -17.06 2.90
N TYR A 59 7.46 -16.79 2.19
CA TYR A 59 7.08 -15.43 1.80
C TYR A 59 6.89 -14.53 3.03
N GLN A 60 6.18 -15.01 4.05
CA GLN A 60 5.91 -14.25 5.26
C GLN A 60 7.19 -13.98 6.06
N ALA A 61 8.09 -14.95 6.17
CA ALA A 61 9.40 -14.78 6.81
C ALA A 61 10.24 -13.73 6.07
N ALA A 62 10.29 -13.78 4.74
CA ALA A 62 10.98 -12.80 3.91
C ALA A 62 10.38 -11.38 4.08
N LEU A 63 9.05 -11.28 4.17
CA LEU A 63 8.35 -10.02 4.40
C LEU A 63 8.71 -9.42 5.77
N HIS A 64 8.69 -10.25 6.83
CA HIS A 64 9.09 -9.81 8.17
C HIS A 64 10.56 -9.38 8.21
N LEU A 65 11.46 -10.15 7.58
CA LEU A 65 12.87 -9.80 7.51
C LEU A 65 13.08 -8.45 6.80
N ALA A 66 12.43 -8.24 5.65
CA ALA A 66 12.51 -6.98 4.92
C ALA A 66 11.95 -5.81 5.74
N ALA A 67 10.85 -6.01 6.47
CA ALA A 67 10.27 -5.00 7.36
C ALA A 67 11.21 -4.64 8.53
N ILE A 68 11.83 -5.65 9.16
CA ILE A 68 12.82 -5.45 10.24
C ILE A 68 14.02 -4.65 9.71
N LEU A 69 14.56 -5.02 8.55
CA LEU A 69 15.69 -4.33 7.95
C LEU A 69 15.34 -2.89 7.55
N LEU A 70 14.13 -2.66 7.02
CA LEU A 70 13.65 -1.32 6.69
C LEU A 70 13.54 -0.46 7.97
N TRP A 71 12.99 -1.01 9.05
CA TRP A 71 12.87 -0.33 10.33
C TRP A 71 14.23 -0.03 10.96
N ALA A 72 15.15 -1.00 10.97
CA ALA A 72 16.52 -0.83 11.47
C ALA A 72 17.26 0.26 10.68
N ARG A 73 17.11 0.26 9.34
CA ARG A 73 17.73 1.27 8.46
C ARG A 73 17.16 2.68 8.71
N ARG A 74 15.85 2.79 8.95
CA ARG A 74 15.21 4.05 9.36
C ARG A 74 15.74 4.53 10.72
N ARG A 75 15.88 3.63 11.69
CA ARG A 75 16.39 3.96 13.04
C ARG A 75 17.85 4.41 13.02
N ALA A 76 18.66 3.81 12.16
CA ALA A 76 20.06 4.17 11.98
C ALA A 76 20.27 5.46 11.16
N GLY A 77 19.20 6.14 10.73
CA GLY A 77 19.28 7.33 9.86
C GLY A 77 19.75 7.04 8.43
N MET A 78 20.08 5.78 8.11
CA MET A 78 20.56 5.35 6.79
C MET A 78 19.44 5.29 5.73
N ILE A 79 18.19 5.23 6.19
CA ILE A 79 17.00 5.55 5.40
C ILE A 79 16.40 6.79 6.05
N ASN A 80 16.71 7.95 5.50
CA ASN A 80 15.92 9.15 5.73
C ASN A 80 15.92 9.99 4.44
N PRO A 81 14.83 10.04 3.66
CA PRO A 81 14.93 10.72 2.38
C PRO A 81 14.02 11.92 2.15
N TRP A 82 13.08 12.33 3.03
CA TRP A 82 12.12 13.39 2.63
C TRP A 82 11.68 14.36 3.74
N PRO A 83 11.83 15.68 3.52
CA PRO A 83 11.14 16.69 4.31
C PRO A 83 9.63 16.64 4.02
N GLU A 84 8.85 17.30 4.86
CA GLU A 84 7.42 17.60 4.66
C GLU A 84 7.16 18.24 3.28
#